data_AF-A0AAX6H6I4-F1
#
_entry.id   AF-A0AAX6H6I4-F1
#
_cell.length_a   1.000
_cell.length_b   1.000
_cell.length_c   1.000
_cell.angle_alpha   90.00
_cell.angle_beta   90.00
_cell.angle_gamma   90.00
#
_symmetry.space_group_name_H-M   'P 1'
#
loop_
_entity.id
_entity.type
_entity.pdbx_description
1 polymer ?
#
loop_
_entity_poly.entity_id
_entity_poly.type
_entity_poly.pdbx_seq_one_letter_code
_entity_poly.pdbx_strand_id
1 'polypeptide(L)'
;MALSCAATAVSYPAPLQPRRRASRASSRGSAVCPARRRTVTPRPALSCAAPVYTAHPFAPEVAEAADSLSSEFREVDNLVARNSARVLKAFQNARVGSHHFGGCTGYGHDEGGGREALDSLFAEIVGAESAIVRSQFFSGTHAITCALFAFLRPGDEQLLELLMTLWRK
;
A
#
# COMPACT_ATOMS: atom_id res chain seq x y z
N MET A 1 13.93 41.85 -14.78
CA MET A 1 14.79 40.64 -14.82
C MET A 1 13.87 39.44 -14.59
N ALA A 2 13.39 38.84 -15.68
CA ALA A 2 12.40 37.77 -15.62
C ALA A 2 13.12 36.46 -15.24
N LEU A 3 12.79 35.91 -14.07
CA LEU A 3 13.26 34.59 -13.66
C LEU A 3 12.24 33.54 -14.12
N SER A 4 12.64 32.83 -15.17
CA SER A 4 11.94 31.68 -15.74
C SER A 4 11.84 30.56 -14.70
N CYS A 5 10.62 30.24 -14.28
CA CYS A 5 10.32 29.09 -13.44
C CYS A 5 10.37 27.82 -14.29
N ALA A 6 11.51 27.12 -14.28
CA ALA A 6 11.64 25.82 -14.92
C ALA A 6 10.97 24.76 -14.05
N ALA A 7 9.75 24.38 -14.41
CA ALA A 7 9.05 23.25 -13.82
C ALA A 7 9.72 21.95 -14.29
N THR A 8 10.57 21.38 -13.44
CA THR A 8 11.14 20.04 -13.65
C THR A 8 10.05 19.01 -13.41
N ALA A 9 9.38 18.58 -14.47
CA ALA A 9 8.39 17.51 -14.44
C ALA A 9 9.07 16.19 -14.05
N VAL A 10 8.86 15.74 -12.81
CA VAL A 10 9.24 14.39 -12.39
C VAL A 10 8.25 13.42 -13.05
N SER A 11 8.73 12.72 -14.07
CA SER A 11 7.95 11.72 -14.80
C SER A 11 7.73 10.48 -13.93
N TYR A 12 6.48 10.17 -13.62
CA TYR A 12 6.11 8.89 -13.02
C TYR A 12 6.26 7.78 -14.07
N PRO A 13 6.84 6.61 -13.72
CA PRO A 13 6.98 5.51 -14.66
C PRO A 13 5.61 4.91 -15.00
N ALA A 14 5.35 4.75 -16.29
CA ALA A 14 4.11 4.19 -16.82
C ALA A 14 3.91 2.72 -16.39
N PRO A 15 2.66 2.29 -16.13
CA PRO A 15 2.36 0.91 -15.77
C PRO A 15 2.67 -0.06 -16.93
N LEU A 16 3.34 -1.17 -16.61
CA LEU A 16 3.75 -2.20 -17.55
C LEU A 16 2.53 -2.81 -18.27
N GLN A 17 2.47 -2.67 -19.59
CA GLN A 17 1.42 -3.31 -20.40
C GLN A 17 1.63 -4.83 -20.53
N PRO A 18 0.54 -5.63 -20.52
CA PRO A 18 0.63 -7.08 -20.70
C PRO A 18 1.07 -7.45 -22.11
N ARG A 19 2.12 -8.30 -22.22
CA ARG A 19 2.64 -8.81 -23.49
C ARG A 19 1.56 -9.58 -24.27
N ARG A 20 1.11 -9.03 -25.40
CA ARG A 20 0.28 -9.73 -26.39
C ARG A 20 1.07 -10.92 -26.98
N ARG A 21 0.58 -12.13 -26.75
CA ARG A 21 1.09 -13.36 -27.38
C ARG A 21 0.67 -13.36 -28.85
N ALA A 22 1.64 -13.41 -29.77
CA ALA A 22 1.38 -13.53 -31.19
C ALA A 22 0.74 -14.89 -31.51
N SER A 23 -0.51 -14.90 -31.99
CA SER A 23 -1.16 -16.10 -32.53
C SER A 23 -0.66 -16.35 -33.95
N ARG A 24 0.10 -17.44 -34.14
CA ARG A 24 0.42 -17.99 -35.47
C ARG A 24 -0.85 -18.48 -36.15
N ALA A 25 -1.19 -17.93 -37.31
CA ALA A 25 -2.25 -18.45 -38.18
C ALA A 25 -1.70 -19.62 -39.02
N SER A 26 -2.29 -20.80 -38.85
CA SER A 26 -2.06 -21.98 -39.67
C SER A 26 -3.05 -22.01 -40.83
N SER A 27 -2.53 -22.10 -42.04
CA SER A 27 -3.24 -22.31 -43.29
C SER A 27 -3.97 -23.66 -43.33
N ARG A 28 -5.22 -23.69 -43.84
CA ARG A 28 -5.81 -24.80 -44.62
C ARG A 28 -7.24 -24.45 -45.09
N GLY A 29 -7.52 -24.69 -46.38
CA GLY A 29 -8.81 -25.25 -46.82
C GLY A 29 -9.84 -24.32 -47.45
N SER A 30 -9.95 -24.41 -48.77
CA SER A 30 -10.90 -23.77 -49.70
C SER A 30 -12.39 -24.17 -49.49
N ALA A 31 -13.32 -23.23 -49.76
CA ALA A 31 -14.55 -23.50 -50.52
C ALA A 31 -15.19 -22.19 -51.01
N VAL A 32 -15.45 -22.12 -52.31
CA VAL A 32 -16.06 -21.00 -53.04
C VAL A 32 -17.59 -21.14 -53.03
N CYS A 33 -18.32 -20.06 -52.72
CA CYS A 33 -19.75 -19.93 -53.00
C CYS A 33 -19.99 -18.64 -53.82
N PRO A 34 -20.74 -18.67 -54.94
CA PRO A 34 -20.96 -17.49 -55.76
C PRO A 34 -22.23 -16.70 -55.38
N ALA A 35 -22.20 -15.40 -55.74
CA ALA A 35 -23.29 -14.45 -55.94
C ALA A 35 -24.03 -13.85 -54.72
N ARG A 36 -23.76 -12.57 -54.45
CA ARG A 36 -24.71 -11.45 -54.70
C ARG A 36 -24.00 -10.11 -54.48
N ARG A 37 -23.79 -9.32 -55.55
CA ARG A 37 -23.19 -7.98 -55.48
C ARG A 37 -24.19 -7.01 -54.84
N ARG A 38 -24.16 -6.86 -53.51
CA ARG A 38 -24.82 -5.75 -52.83
C ARG A 38 -23.96 -4.51 -53.04
N THR A 39 -24.49 -3.52 -53.76
CA THR A 39 -23.94 -2.17 -53.79
C THR A 39 -23.98 -1.63 -52.36
N VAL A 40 -22.82 -1.62 -51.69
CA VAL A 40 -22.64 -0.92 -50.42
C VAL A 40 -22.58 0.56 -50.76
N THR A 41 -23.66 1.29 -50.47
CA THR A 41 -23.57 2.75 -50.41
C THR A 41 -22.59 3.11 -49.29
N PRO A 42 -21.63 4.02 -49.52
CA PRO A 42 -20.73 4.43 -48.45
C PRO A 42 -21.56 5.09 -47.36
N ARG A 43 -21.59 4.48 -46.16
CA ARG A 43 -22.11 5.14 -44.96
C ARG A 43 -21.32 6.43 -44.77
N PRO A 44 -21.97 7.57 -44.47
CA PRO A 44 -21.24 8.78 -44.13
C PRO A 44 -20.30 8.45 -42.99
N ALA A 45 -19.04 8.87 -43.10
CA ALA A 45 -18.04 8.69 -42.06
C ALA A 45 -18.58 9.36 -40.79
N LEU A 46 -19.12 8.56 -39.87
CA LEU A 46 -19.21 8.99 -38.49
C LEU A 46 -17.77 9.26 -38.08
N SER A 47 -17.43 10.54 -37.99
CA SER A 47 -16.26 11.00 -37.27
C SER A 47 -16.31 10.34 -35.90
N CYS A 48 -15.49 9.31 -35.72
CA CYS A 48 -15.18 8.77 -34.43
C CYS A 48 -14.49 9.90 -33.65
N ALA A 49 -15.28 10.74 -32.99
CA ALA A 49 -14.79 11.55 -31.90
C ALA A 49 -14.39 10.55 -30.81
N ALA A 50 -13.13 10.10 -30.87
CA ALA A 50 -12.55 9.31 -29.81
C ALA A 50 -12.76 10.10 -28.52
N PRO A 51 -13.19 9.46 -27.41
CA PRO A 51 -13.33 10.17 -26.16
C PRO A 51 -11.94 10.71 -25.82
N VAL A 52 -11.86 12.03 -25.64
CA VAL A 52 -10.67 12.69 -25.12
C VAL A 52 -10.35 11.97 -23.82
N TYR A 53 -9.26 11.21 -23.80
CA TYR A 53 -8.73 10.64 -22.59
C TYR A 53 -8.32 11.84 -21.73
N THR A 54 -9.18 12.24 -20.79
CA THR A 54 -8.80 13.20 -19.76
C THR A 54 -7.58 12.60 -19.08
N ALA A 55 -6.47 13.34 -19.06
CA ALA A 55 -5.18 12.87 -18.57
C ALA A 55 -5.20 12.41 -17.10
N HIS A 56 -6.30 12.68 -16.38
CA HIS A 56 -6.51 12.30 -15.00
C HIS A 56 -7.70 11.34 -14.87
N PRO A 57 -7.57 10.28 -14.05
CA PRO A 57 -8.64 9.32 -13.78
C PRO A 57 -9.76 9.88 -12.89
N PHE A 58 -9.64 11.13 -12.44
CA PHE A 58 -10.55 11.79 -11.51
C PHE A 58 -11.35 12.91 -12.17
N ALA A 59 -12.46 13.31 -11.53
CA ALA A 59 -13.19 14.52 -11.87
C ALA A 59 -12.25 15.75 -11.83
N PRO A 60 -12.48 16.77 -12.68
CA PRO A 60 -11.54 17.90 -12.85
C PRO A 60 -11.28 18.66 -11.54
N GLU A 61 -12.30 18.84 -10.71
CA GLU A 61 -12.21 19.50 -9.39
C GLU A 61 -11.27 18.73 -8.42
N VAL A 62 -11.30 17.40 -8.49
CA VAL A 62 -10.45 16.52 -7.66
C VAL A 62 -9.01 16.55 -8.16
N ALA A 63 -8.80 16.63 -9.48
CA ALA A 63 -7.46 16.73 -10.06
C ALA A 63 -6.78 18.04 -9.64
N GLU A 64 -7.49 19.17 -9.70
CA GLU A 64 -6.97 20.47 -9.26
C GLU A 64 -6.66 20.49 -7.76
N ALA A 65 -7.55 19.93 -6.93
CA ALA A 65 -7.30 19.79 -5.50
C ALA A 65 -6.08 18.91 -5.21
N ALA A 66 -5.91 17.79 -5.92
CA ALA A 66 -4.76 16.92 -5.77
C ALA A 66 -3.44 17.60 -6.17
N ASP A 67 -3.44 18.37 -7.26
CA ASP A 67 -2.27 19.13 -7.71
C ASP A 67 -1.89 20.21 -6.67
N SER A 68 -2.88 20.86 -6.06
CA SER A 68 -2.64 21.86 -5.00
C SER A 68 -1.99 21.28 -3.74
N LEU A 69 -2.24 19.99 -3.45
CA LEU A 69 -1.69 19.27 -2.30
C LEU A 69 -0.45 18.43 -2.64
N SER A 70 0.11 18.59 -3.83
CA SER A 70 1.24 17.78 -4.31
C SER A 70 2.48 17.84 -3.42
N SER A 71 2.75 18.98 -2.77
CA SER A 71 3.84 19.10 -1.79
C SER A 71 3.63 18.21 -0.57
N GLU A 72 2.43 18.23 0.01
CA GLU A 72 2.06 17.46 1.19
C GLU A 72 2.12 15.96 0.90
N PHE A 73 1.59 15.53 -0.26
CA PHE A 73 1.68 14.13 -0.68
C PHE A 73 3.13 13.69 -0.85
N ARG A 74 4.00 14.55 -1.39
CA ARG A 74 5.42 14.22 -1.51
C ARG A 74 6.10 14.06 -0.14
N GLU A 75 5.71 14.83 0.86
CA GLU A 75 6.20 14.66 2.23
C GLU A 75 5.72 13.36 2.86
N VAL A 76 4.44 13.03 2.67
CA VAL A 76 3.87 11.75 3.11
C VAL A 76 4.58 10.57 2.42
N ASP A 77 4.82 10.64 1.11
CA ASP A 77 5.53 9.60 0.36
C ASP A 77 6.95 9.38 0.91
N ASN A 78 7.66 10.45 1.24
CA ASN A 78 8.98 10.37 1.86
C ASN A 78 8.92 9.77 3.27
N LEU A 79 7.87 10.05 4.05
CA LEU A 79 7.64 9.44 5.35
C LEU A 79 7.34 7.95 5.22
N VAL A 80 6.48 7.56 4.28
CA VAL A 80 6.14 6.17 3.99
C VAL A 80 7.39 5.40 3.57
N ALA A 81 8.18 5.93 2.63
CA ALA A 81 9.42 5.28 2.18
C ALA A 81 10.39 5.02 3.34
N ARG A 82 10.57 6.00 4.24
CA ARG A 82 11.42 5.85 5.44
C ARG A 82 10.86 4.79 6.40
N ASN A 83 9.56 4.80 6.66
CA ASN A 83 8.93 3.84 7.58
C ASN A 83 8.92 2.42 7.00
N SER A 84 8.66 2.26 5.71
CA SER A 84 8.75 0.96 5.03
C SER A 84 10.16 0.39 5.10
N ALA A 85 11.19 1.22 4.91
CA ALA A 85 12.58 0.78 5.06
C ALA A 85 12.91 0.36 6.51
N ARG A 86 12.39 1.08 7.53
CA ARG A 86 12.53 0.70 8.95
C ARG A 86 11.90 -0.66 9.23
N VAL A 87 10.67 -0.88 8.77
CA VAL A 87 9.97 -2.16 8.93
C VAL A 87 10.76 -3.28 8.26
N LEU A 88 11.19 -3.08 7.00
CA LEU A 88 11.95 -4.09 6.27
C LEU A 88 13.26 -4.46 6.98
N LYS A 89 13.98 -3.47 7.50
CA LYS A 89 15.22 -3.69 8.27
C LYS A 89 14.95 -4.51 9.53
N ALA A 90 13.89 -4.18 10.27
CA ALA A 90 13.53 -4.91 11.48
C ALA A 90 13.16 -6.38 11.17
N PHE A 91 12.47 -6.65 10.05
CA PHE A 91 12.21 -8.03 9.57
C PHE A 91 13.50 -8.80 9.28
N GLN A 92 14.49 -8.14 8.68
CA GLN A 92 15.80 -8.75 8.40
C GLN A 92 16.58 -9.05 9.69
N ASN A 93 16.55 -8.13 10.66
CA ASN A 93 17.23 -8.29 11.94
C ASN A 93 16.64 -9.43 12.78
N ALA A 94 15.31 -9.53 12.83
CA ALA A 94 14.60 -10.63 13.48
C ALA A 94 14.67 -11.96 12.70
N ARG A 95 15.34 -11.99 11.53
CA ARG A 95 15.53 -13.18 10.68
C ARG A 95 14.23 -13.94 10.40
N VAL A 96 13.14 -13.21 10.15
CA VAL A 96 11.81 -13.82 9.99
C VAL A 96 11.78 -14.67 8.71
N GLY A 97 11.76 -16.00 8.86
CA GLY A 97 11.52 -16.97 7.79
C GLY A 97 10.11 -17.55 7.75
N SER A 98 9.85 -18.40 6.76
CA SER A 98 8.55 -19.08 6.56
C SER A 98 8.11 -19.94 7.76
N HIS A 99 9.06 -20.47 8.53
CA HIS A 99 8.80 -21.30 9.71
C HIS A 99 8.11 -20.54 10.85
N HIS A 100 8.32 -19.21 10.96
CA HIS A 100 7.66 -18.39 11.98
C HIS A 100 6.16 -18.20 11.74
N PHE A 101 5.68 -18.47 10.52
CA PHE A 101 4.25 -18.39 10.17
C PHE A 101 3.53 -19.73 10.39
N GLY A 102 4.20 -20.73 10.97
CA GLY A 102 3.55 -21.96 11.39
C GLY A 102 2.53 -21.68 12.49
N GLY A 103 1.31 -22.21 12.35
CA GLY A 103 0.30 -22.13 13.41
C GLY A 103 0.70 -22.98 14.62
N CYS A 104 0.45 -22.46 15.82
CA CYS A 104 0.60 -23.21 17.07
C CYS A 104 -0.77 -23.68 17.58
N THR A 105 -0.84 -24.87 18.18
CA THR A 105 -2.03 -25.34 18.92
C THR A 105 -1.67 -25.66 20.38
N GLY A 106 -2.66 -25.70 21.26
CA GLY A 106 -2.43 -25.93 22.69
C GLY A 106 -1.83 -24.73 23.42
N TYR A 107 -0.91 -24.97 24.36
CA TYR A 107 -0.34 -23.94 25.24
C TYR A 107 0.69 -23.02 24.56
N GLY A 108 1.26 -23.42 23.42
CA GLY A 108 2.21 -22.57 22.69
C GLY A 108 3.57 -22.41 23.38
N HIS A 109 4.09 -23.47 23.99
CA HIS A 109 5.44 -23.47 24.57
C HIS A 109 6.54 -23.82 23.56
N ASP A 110 6.24 -24.68 22.58
CA ASP A 110 7.18 -25.10 21.51
C ASP A 110 6.84 -24.43 20.18
N GLU A 111 6.65 -23.12 20.22
CA GLU A 111 6.49 -22.36 18.98
C GLU A 111 7.85 -22.26 18.29
N GLY A 112 7.87 -22.29 16.96
CA GLY A 112 9.10 -22.11 16.17
C GLY A 112 9.68 -20.70 16.26
N GLY A 113 9.58 -20.04 17.42
CA GLY A 113 10.02 -18.67 17.71
C GLY A 113 9.15 -17.58 17.09
N GLY A 114 7.99 -17.91 16.52
CA GLY A 114 7.19 -16.97 15.72
C GLY A 114 6.66 -15.79 16.53
N ARG A 115 6.18 -16.04 17.76
CA ARG A 115 5.68 -14.99 18.66
C ARG A 115 6.80 -14.10 19.16
N GLU A 116 7.92 -14.69 19.56
CA GLU A 116 9.09 -13.98 20.08
C GLU A 116 9.74 -13.13 18.98
N ALA A 117 9.80 -13.65 17.76
CA ALA A 117 10.27 -12.92 16.59
C ALA A 117 9.36 -11.73 16.27
N LEU A 118 8.04 -11.90 16.37
CA LEU A 118 7.07 -10.82 16.16
C LEU A 118 7.22 -9.72 17.22
N ASP A 119 7.38 -10.08 18.49
CA ASP A 119 7.60 -9.12 19.57
C ASP A 119 8.89 -8.34 19.39
N SER A 120 9.99 -9.03 19.08
CA SER A 120 11.29 -8.40 18.87
C SER A 120 11.25 -7.44 17.67
N LEU A 121 10.61 -7.87 16.59
CA LEU A 121 10.38 -7.05 15.40
C LEU A 121 9.59 -5.77 15.74
N PHE A 122 8.48 -5.90 16.47
CA PHE A 122 7.65 -4.76 16.83
C PHE A 122 8.38 -3.81 17.79
N ALA A 123 9.10 -4.34 18.78
CA ALA A 123 9.92 -3.55 19.70
C ALA A 123 10.95 -2.70 18.93
N GLU A 124 11.64 -3.27 17.95
CA GLU A 124 12.58 -2.53 17.10
C GLU A 124 11.89 -1.44 16.26
N ILE A 125 10.71 -1.74 15.69
CA ILE A 125 9.96 -0.77 14.87
C ILE A 125 9.54 0.44 15.70
N VAL A 126 8.97 0.20 16.89
CA VAL A 126 8.47 1.29 17.77
C VAL A 126 9.58 1.96 18.58
N GLY A 127 10.76 1.34 18.68
CA GLY A 127 11.87 1.84 19.48
C GLY A 127 11.70 1.59 20.98
N ALA A 128 11.01 0.52 21.35
CA ALA A 128 10.83 0.09 22.74
C ALA A 128 11.85 -1.00 23.12
N GLU A 129 12.13 -1.16 24.40
CA GLU A 129 12.98 -2.25 24.90
C GLU A 129 12.36 -3.63 24.69
N SER A 130 11.03 -3.71 24.81
CA SER A 130 10.23 -4.91 24.61
C SER A 130 8.84 -4.54 24.09
N ALA A 131 8.20 -5.48 23.39
CA ALA A 131 6.83 -5.34 22.92
C ALA A 131 6.09 -6.65 23.13
N ILE A 132 4.76 -6.57 23.21
CA ILE A 132 3.87 -7.74 23.30
C ILE A 132 2.77 -7.60 22.25
N VAL A 133 2.88 -8.38 21.17
CA VAL A 133 1.91 -8.38 20.06
C VAL A 133 1.25 -9.73 19.97
N ARG A 134 -0.04 -9.76 20.28
CA ARG A 134 -0.78 -10.97 20.60
C ARG A 134 -2.19 -10.92 20.03
N SER A 135 -2.64 -12.02 19.42
CA SER A 135 -4.03 -12.17 18.96
C SER A 135 -5.02 -12.27 20.12
N GLN A 136 -4.53 -12.51 21.34
CA GLN A 136 -5.32 -12.48 22.58
C GLN A 136 -5.83 -11.06 22.92
N PHE A 137 -5.25 -10.00 22.34
CA PHE A 137 -5.80 -8.66 22.47
C PHE A 137 -6.92 -8.43 21.45
N PHE A 138 -8.17 -8.49 21.93
CA PHE A 138 -9.35 -8.24 21.10
C PHE A 138 -9.45 -6.83 20.52
N SER A 139 -8.88 -5.82 21.18
CA SER A 139 -8.93 -4.43 20.75
C SER A 139 -7.78 -3.59 21.32
N GLY A 140 -7.57 -2.40 20.74
CA GLY A 140 -6.64 -1.41 21.28
C GLY A 140 -7.02 -0.97 22.70
N THR A 141 -8.31 -0.82 22.99
CA THR A 141 -8.79 -0.50 24.34
C THR A 141 -8.45 -1.61 25.33
N HIS A 142 -8.56 -2.88 24.93
CA HIS A 142 -8.15 -4.01 25.78
C HIS A 142 -6.65 -3.95 26.09
N ALA A 143 -5.81 -3.68 25.08
CA ALA A 143 -4.37 -3.54 25.26
C ALA A 143 -4.00 -2.39 26.21
N ILE A 144 -4.64 -1.22 26.07
CA ILE A 144 -4.44 -0.09 26.98
C ILE A 144 -4.86 -0.47 28.39
N THR A 145 -6.07 -1.01 28.57
CA THR A 145 -6.58 -1.41 29.88
C THR A 145 -5.64 -2.42 30.57
N CYS A 146 -5.16 -3.44 29.86
CA CYS A 146 -4.18 -4.38 30.39
C CYS A 146 -2.88 -3.69 30.84
N ALA A 147 -2.37 -2.74 30.06
CA ALA A 147 -1.18 -1.98 30.44
C ALA A 147 -1.43 -1.16 31.71
N LEU A 148 -2.58 -0.46 31.81
CA LEU A 148 -2.92 0.33 33.01
C LEU A 148 -3.04 -0.57 34.25
N PHE A 149 -3.73 -1.71 34.15
CA PHE A 149 -3.85 -2.65 35.26
C PHE A 149 -2.53 -3.33 35.64
N ALA A 150 -1.61 -3.50 34.69
CA ALA A 150 -0.28 -4.05 34.98
C ALA A 150 0.54 -3.09 35.87
N PHE A 151 0.49 -1.79 35.57
CA PHE A 151 1.28 -0.77 36.25
C PHE A 151 0.63 -0.22 37.52
N LEU A 152 -0.69 -0.06 37.55
CA LEU A 152 -1.39 0.51 38.70
C LEU A 152 -1.66 -0.51 39.80
N ARG A 153 -1.61 -0.03 41.04
CA ARG A 153 -2.09 -0.73 42.24
C ARG A 153 -3.17 0.09 42.93
N PRO A 154 -4.02 -0.54 43.77
CA PRO A 154 -5.01 0.20 44.55
C PRO A 154 -4.35 1.30 45.39
N GLY A 155 -4.78 2.55 45.19
CA GLY A 155 -4.19 3.73 45.84
C GLY A 155 -3.33 4.60 44.91
N ASP A 156 -3.01 4.13 43.71
CA ASP A 156 -2.32 4.94 42.70
C ASP A 156 -3.30 5.81 41.92
N GLU A 157 -2.98 7.09 41.73
CA GLU A 157 -3.72 8.02 40.88
C GLU A 157 -2.98 8.22 39.54
N GLN A 158 -3.69 8.11 38.43
CA GLN A 158 -3.12 8.41 37.11
C GLN A 158 -3.36 9.86 36.71
N LEU A 159 -2.27 10.56 36.40
CA LEU A 159 -2.31 11.87 35.77
C LEU A 159 -2.10 11.72 34.25
N LEU A 160 -3.19 11.76 33.49
CA LEU A 160 -3.15 11.58 32.02
C LEU A 160 -2.37 12.69 31.29
N GLU A 161 -2.32 13.89 31.88
CA GLU A 161 -1.62 15.04 31.28
C GLU A 161 -0.11 14.85 31.26
N LEU A 162 0.46 14.23 32.31
CA LEU A 162 1.90 14.00 32.42
C LEU A 162 2.40 13.04 31.32
N LEU A 163 1.56 12.07 30.96
CA LEU A 163 1.82 11.08 29.90
C LEU A 163 1.96 11.73 28.51
N MET A 164 1.11 12.73 28.22
CA MET A 164 1.14 13.46 26.94
C MET A 164 2.41 14.32 26.80
N THR A 165 2.90 14.92 27.88
CA THR A 165 4.17 15.68 27.88
C THR A 165 5.39 14.80 27.65
N LEU A 166 5.35 13.55 28.11
CA LEU A 166 6.42 12.56 27.92
C LEU A 166 6.45 12.01 26.49
N TRP A 167 5.29 11.90 25.83
CA TRP A 167 5.18 11.38 24.46
C TRP A 167 5.44 12.44 23.37
N ARG A 168 5.51 13.73 23.74
CA ARG A 168 5.78 14.84 22.82
C ARG A 168 7.27 15.20 22.71
N LYS A 169 8.12 14.66 23.58
CA LYS A 169 9.58 14.79 23.53
C LYS A 169 10.18 13.57 22.86
#